data_AF-A0A932UPI5-F1
#
_entry.id   AF-A0A932UPI5-F1
#
_cell.length_a   1.000
_cell.length_b   1.000
_cell.length_c   1.000
_cell.angle_alpha   90.00
_cell.angle_beta   90.00
_cell.angle_gamma   90.00
#
_symmetry.space_group_name_H-M   'P 1'
#
loop_
_entity.id
_entity.type
_entity.pdbx_description
1 polymer ?
#
loop_
_entity_poly.entity_id
_entity_poly.type
_entity_poly.pdbx_seq_one_letter_code
_entity_poly.pdbx_strand_id
1 'polypeptide(L)'
;MTGLEPLIPIFFFLSVASVIILRGPLGKALADRLSGRAAAEDPSEAAALKAELDDVYHRLEDLEQRLDFAERLLVKGREREGLPRGG
;
A
#
# COMPACT_ATOMS: atom_id res chain seq x y z
N MET A 1 -22.19 -18.88 -49.05
CA MET A 1 -21.74 -18.16 -47.85
C MET A 1 -20.76 -19.05 -47.10
N THR A 2 -19.46 -19.03 -47.37
CA THR A 2 -18.46 -19.72 -46.52
C THR A 2 -17.04 -19.18 -46.78
N GLY A 3 -16.79 -17.92 -46.42
CA GLY A 3 -15.43 -17.38 -46.31
C GLY A 3 -14.79 -17.61 -44.93
N LEU A 4 -15.50 -18.30 -44.03
CA LEU A 4 -15.16 -18.46 -42.62
C LEU A 4 -14.57 -19.84 -42.27
N GLU A 5 -14.54 -20.77 -43.22
CA GLU A 5 -13.99 -22.12 -43.00
C GLU A 5 -12.49 -22.13 -42.66
N PRO A 6 -11.62 -21.30 -43.28
CA PRO A 6 -10.22 -21.26 -42.87
C PRO A 6 -10.03 -20.50 -41.55
N LEU A 7 -11.03 -19.74 -41.10
CA LEU A 7 -10.92 -18.93 -39.89
C LEU A 7 -10.79 -19.83 -38.64
N ILE A 8 -11.56 -20.92 -38.60
CA ILE A 8 -11.60 -21.85 -37.47
C ILE A 8 -10.22 -22.46 -37.16
N PRO A 9 -9.51 -23.09 -38.12
CA PRO A 9 -8.18 -23.64 -37.85
C PRO A 9 -7.15 -22.53 -37.55
N ILE A 10 -7.24 -21.36 -38.20
CA ILE A 10 -6.35 -20.23 -37.91
C ILE A 10 -6.48 -19.79 -36.45
N PHE A 11 -7.71 -19.58 -35.97
CA PHE A 11 -7.94 -19.22 -34.56
C PHE A 11 -7.50 -20.32 -33.61
N PHE A 12 -7.69 -21.59 -33.97
CA PHE A 12 -7.21 -22.71 -33.16
C PHE A 12 -5.69 -22.70 -33.01
N PHE A 13 -4.95 -22.59 -34.10
CA PHE A 13 -3.48 -22.54 -34.06
C PHE A 13 -2.97 -21.29 -33.33
N LEU A 14 -3.59 -20.12 -33.55
CA LEU A 14 -3.24 -18.89 -32.83
C LEU A 14 -3.49 -19.02 -31.32
N SER A 15 -4.60 -19.64 -30.92
CA SER A 15 -4.93 -19.89 -29.52
C SER A 15 -3.89 -20.80 -28.86
N VAL A 16 -3.56 -21.93 -29.49
CA VAL A 16 -2.56 -22.88 -28.97
C VAL A 16 -1.18 -22.23 -28.88
N ALA A 17 -0.75 -21.52 -29.93
CA ALA A 17 0.52 -20.79 -29.93
C ALA A 17 0.56 -19.71 -28.83
N SER A 18 -0.53 -18.96 -28.66
CA SER A 18 -0.66 -17.95 -27.61
C SER A 18 -0.52 -18.58 -26.22
N VAL A 19 -1.18 -19.70 -25.94
CA VAL A 19 -1.06 -20.41 -24.64
C VAL A 19 0.36 -20.89 -24.39
N ILE A 20 1.06 -21.41 -25.41
CA ILE A 20 2.45 -21.85 -25.28
C ILE A 20 3.37 -20.66 -24.98
N ILE A 21 3.21 -19.54 -25.69
CA ILE A 21 4.02 -18.32 -25.50
C ILE A 21 3.73 -17.70 -24.12
N LEU A 22 2.46 -17.63 -23.71
CA LEU A 22 2.06 -17.10 -22.41
C LEU A 22 2.48 -18.00 -21.23
N ARG A 23 2.64 -19.31 -21.45
CA ARG A 23 3.21 -20.21 -20.44
C ARG A 23 4.74 -20.26 -20.44
N GLY A 24 5.38 -19.69 -21.47
CA GLY A 24 6.83 -19.61 -21.58
C GLY A 24 7.46 -18.46 -20.79
N PRO A 25 8.77 -18.22 -20.97
CA PRO A 25 9.52 -17.16 -20.30
C PRO A 25 8.96 -15.76 -20.59
N LEU A 26 8.46 -15.55 -21.81
CA LEU A 26 7.86 -14.29 -22.24
C LEU A 26 6.57 -13.98 -21.48
N GLY A 27 5.66 -14.94 -21.36
CA GLY A 27 4.42 -14.75 -20.62
C GLY A 27 4.64 -14.58 -19.13
N LYS A 28 5.63 -15.29 -18.56
CA LYS A 28 6.04 -15.08 -17.17
C LYS A 28 6.59 -13.67 -16.93
N ALA A 29 7.49 -13.19 -17.79
CA ALA A 29 8.01 -11.83 -17.70
C ALA A 29 6.92 -10.75 -17.88
N LEU A 30 5.95 -10.99 -18.78
CA LEU A 30 4.81 -10.08 -18.98
C LEU A 30 3.87 -10.09 -17.76
N ALA A 31 3.62 -11.26 -17.18
CA ALA A 31 2.84 -11.42 -15.95
C ALA A 31 3.53 -10.77 -14.75
N ASP A 32 4.84 -10.92 -14.60
CA ASP A 32 5.63 -10.30 -13.53
C ASP A 32 5.65 -8.77 -13.65
N ARG A 33 5.64 -8.25 -14.88
CA ARG A 33 5.51 -6.81 -15.16
C ARG A 33 4.09 -6.29 -14.89
N LEU A 34 3.06 -7.03 -15.31
CA LEU A 34 1.66 -6.61 -15.15
C LEU A 34 1.15 -6.77 -13.72
N SER A 35 1.65 -7.76 -12.98
CA SER A 35 1.33 -7.98 -11.57
C SER A 35 1.97 -6.96 -10.63
N GLY A 36 2.80 -6.05 -11.15
CA GLY A 36 3.57 -5.11 -10.34
C GLY A 36 4.63 -5.80 -9.47
N ARG A 37 4.84 -7.12 -9.62
CA ARG A 37 5.81 -7.91 -8.87
C ARG A 37 7.24 -7.39 -9.08
N ALA A 38 7.55 -6.91 -10.29
CA ALA A 38 8.83 -6.28 -10.59
C ALA A 38 9.10 -4.98 -9.80
N ALA A 39 8.06 -4.31 -9.29
CA ALA A 39 8.20 -3.15 -8.40
C ALA A 39 8.10 -3.53 -6.91
N ALA A 40 7.59 -4.72 -6.59
CA ALA A 40 7.32 -5.15 -5.21
C ALA A 40 8.49 -5.90 -4.55
N GLU A 41 9.61 -6.09 -5.25
CA GLU A 41 10.73 -6.93 -4.80
C GLU A 41 12.05 -6.16 -4.59
N ASP A 42 12.01 -4.84 -4.34
CA ASP A 42 13.16 -4.21 -3.70
C ASP A 42 13.00 -4.27 -2.17
N PRO A 43 13.59 -5.27 -1.48
CA PRO A 43 13.56 -5.34 -0.03
C PRO A 43 14.22 -4.10 0.62
N SER A 44 15.08 -3.37 -0.11
CA SER A 44 15.66 -2.11 0.35
C SER A 44 14.61 -1.01 0.41
N GLU A 45 13.73 -0.90 -0.59
CA GLU A 45 12.65 0.09 -0.60
C GLU A 45 11.64 -0.19 0.51
N ALA A 46 11.24 -1.45 0.68
CA ALA A 46 10.36 -1.86 1.77
C ALA A 46 10.97 -1.60 3.16
N ALA A 47 12.29 -1.77 3.32
CA ALA A 47 12.99 -1.45 4.56
C ALA A 47 13.07 0.06 4.81
N ALA A 48 13.31 0.85 3.76
CA ALA A 48 13.34 2.31 3.84
C ALA A 48 11.96 2.89 4.23
N LEU A 49 10.88 2.40 3.61
CA LEU A 49 9.52 2.81 3.96
C LEU A 49 9.16 2.46 5.41
N LYS A 50 9.60 1.30 5.90
CA LYS A 50 9.39 0.92 7.31
C LYS A 50 10.13 1.84 8.27
N ALA A 51 11.38 2.20 7.95
CA ALA A 51 12.16 3.12 8.77
C ALA A 51 11.51 4.53 8.80
N GLU A 52 10.99 5.01 7.67
CA GLU A 52 10.25 6.27 7.61
C GLU A 52 8.96 6.21 8.44
N LEU A 53 8.23 5.10 8.37
CA LEU A 53 7.03 4.91 9.17
C LEU A 53 7.32 4.87 10.68
N ASP A 54 8.41 4.24 11.09
CA ASP A 54 8.87 4.23 12.48
C ASP A 54 9.18 5.65 12.97
N ASP A 55 9.82 6.50 12.15
CA ASP A 55 10.06 7.91 12.50
C ASP A 55 8.75 8.69 12.68
N VAL A 56 7.76 8.45 11.81
CA VAL A 56 6.43 9.05 11.95
C VAL A 56 5.75 8.58 13.25
N TYR A 57 5.83 7.30 13.59
CA TYR A 57 5.27 6.77 14.84
C TYR A 57 5.91 7.40 16.08
N HIS A 58 7.24 7.57 16.10
CA HIS A 58 7.92 8.27 17.20
C HIS A 58 7.42 9.71 17.36
N ARG A 59 7.26 10.43 16.25
CA ARG A 59 6.74 11.81 16.30
C ARG A 59 5.29 11.87 16.77
N LEU A 60 4.48 10.87 16.42
CA LEU A 60 3.10 10.76 16.92
C LEU A 60 3.07 10.50 18.42
N GLU A 61 3.92 9.60 18.93
CA GLU A 61 4.03 9.35 20.38
C GLU A 61 4.41 10.61 21.16
N ASP A 62 5.38 11.38 20.66
CA ASP A 62 5.76 12.68 21.23
C ASP A 62 4.60 13.69 21.25
N LEU A 63 3.78 13.71 20.19
CA LEU A 63 2.61 14.57 20.09
C LEU A 63 1.52 14.14 21.07
N GLU A 64 1.27 12.83 21.19
CA GLU A 64 0.31 12.26 22.15
C GLU A 64 0.69 12.64 23.59
N GLN A 65 1.97 12.53 23.96
CA GLN A 65 2.44 12.94 25.29
C GLN A 65 2.24 14.45 25.54
N ARG A 66 2.51 15.30 24.55
CA ARG A 66 2.30 16.75 24.66
C ARG A 66 0.82 17.09 24.78
N LEU A 67 -0.05 16.36 24.09
CA LEU A 67 -1.50 16.52 24.18
C LEU A 67 -2.04 16.08 25.54
N ASP A 68 -1.65 14.91 26.05
CA ASP A 68 -2.02 14.47 27.41
C ASP A 68 -1.56 15.49 28.46
N PHE A 69 -0.36 16.04 28.31
CA PHE A 69 0.13 17.09 29.20
C PHE A 69 -0.74 18.35 29.14
N ALA A 70 -1.09 18.81 27.93
CA ALA A 70 -1.98 19.95 27.75
C ALA A 70 -3.37 19.71 28.37
N GLU A 71 -3.93 18.52 28.19
CA GLU A 71 -5.21 18.12 28.79
C GLU A 71 -5.14 18.19 30.32
N ARG A 72 -4.10 17.61 30.93
CA ARG A 72 -3.89 17.67 32.38
C ARG A 72 -3.72 19.10 32.89
N LEU A 73 -3.07 19.97 32.13
CA LEU A 73 -2.94 21.39 32.49
C LEU A 73 -4.28 22.13 32.42
N LEU A 74 -5.09 21.86 31.39
CA LEU A 74 -6.42 22.45 31.26
C LEU A 74 -7.35 22.03 32.39
N VAL A 75 -7.33 20.75 32.78
CA VAL A 75 -8.08 20.24 33.93
C VAL A 75 -7.67 20.95 35.22
N LYS A 76 -6.37 21.06 35.50
CA LYS A 76 -5.85 21.79 36.66
C LYS A 76 -6.20 23.28 36.63
N GLY A 77 -6.20 23.90 35.46
CA GLY A 77 -6.61 25.29 35.28
C GLY A 77 -8.08 25.51 35.66
N ARG A 78 -8.97 24.64 35.18
CA ARG A 78 -10.41 24.68 35.51
C ARG A 78 -10.69 24.46 36.99
N GLU A 79 -9.96 23.57 37.66
CA GLU A 79 -10.08 23.35 39.11
C GLU A 79 -9.66 24.59 39.92
N ARG A 80 -8.62 25.32 39.49
CA ARG A 80 -8.20 26.58 40.14
C ARG A 80 -9.21 27.71 39.97
N GLU A 81 -9.87 27.78 38.82
CA GLU A 81 -10.87 28.80 38.52
C GLU A 81 -12.24 28.49 39.19
N GLY A 82 -12.55 27.20 39.39
CA GLY A 82 -13.77 26.74 40.06
C GLY A 82 -13.73 26.73 41.60
N LEU A 83 -12.57 26.98 42.23
CA LEU A 83 -12.51 27.17 43.68
C LEU A 83 -13.14 28.53 44.02
N PRO A 84 -14.25 28.58 44.78
CA PRO A 84 -14.80 29.85 45.24
C PRO A 84 -13.71 30.56 46.04
N ARG A 85 -13.43 31.79 45.64
CA ARG A 85 -12.50 32.71 46.32
C ARG A 85 -13.08 33.02 47.71
N GLY A 86 -12.88 32.09 48.64
CA GLY A 86 -13.43 32.18 50.00
C GLY A 86 -12.62 33.16 50.83
N GLY A 87 -13.28 34.24 51.24
CA GLY A 87 -13.01 35.04 52.46
C GLY A 87 -11.70 35.80 52.50
#